data_AF-A0A8W8IV44-F1
#
_entry.id   AF-A0A8W8IV44-F1
#
_cell.length_a   1.000
_cell.length_b   1.000
_cell.length_c   1.000
_cell.angle_alpha   90.00
_cell.angle_beta   90.00
_cell.angle_gamma   90.00
#
_symmetry.space_group_name_H-M   'P 1'
#
loop_
_entity.id
_entity.type
_entity.pdbx_description
1 polymer ?
#
loop_
_entity_poly.entity_id
_entity_poly.type
_entity_poly.pdbx_seq_one_letter_code
_entity_poly.pdbx_strand_id
1 'polypeptide(L)'
;TCFQSINQAMDGYPPQYARVEVPLHIVPSSGLGKACLESLIELPKILCQEEEEEYKKATADPELDLITKLQNSSVFTKSLCHIMEVMHGPLIQSLESRLEQNNAKIAELEKRQAEIQKLIDRN
;
A
#
# COMPACT_ATOMS: atom_id res chain seq x y z
N THR A 1 5.36 -14.01 7.73
CA THR A 1 5.01 -15.25 8.46
C THR A 1 3.57 -15.13 8.92
N CYS A 2 2.84 -16.24 9.00
CA CYS A 2 1.50 -16.26 9.59
C CYS A 2 1.58 -17.06 10.88
N PHE A 3 1.00 -16.55 11.97
CA PHE A 3 1.08 -17.19 13.27
C PHE A 3 -0.20 -16.97 14.07
N GLN A 4 -0.40 -17.81 15.09
CA GLN A 4 -1.43 -17.64 16.11
C GLN A 4 -0.82 -17.91 17.49
N SER A 5 -1.53 -17.51 18.55
CA SER A 5 -1.17 -17.86 19.92
C SER A 5 -1.99 -19.04 20.41
N ILE A 6 -1.36 -19.99 21.11
CA ILE A 6 -2.06 -21.05 21.84
C ILE A 6 -1.74 -20.94 23.32
N ASN A 7 -2.74 -21.16 24.17
CA ASN A 7 -2.49 -21.32 25.60
C ASN A 7 -1.87 -22.71 25.82
N GLN A 8 -0.65 -22.75 26.35
CA GLN A 8 0.07 -23.98 26.69
C GLN A 8 -0.05 -24.34 28.17
N ALA A 9 -0.71 -23.51 28.97
CA ALA A 9 -0.94 -23.80 30.38
C ALA A 9 -1.89 -25.00 30.54
N MET A 10 -1.61 -25.82 31.55
CA MET A 10 -2.51 -26.88 31.98
C MET A 10 -3.79 -26.28 32.59
N ASP A 11 -4.90 -27.02 32.54
CA ASP A 11 -6.16 -26.57 33.13
C ASP A 11 -6.00 -26.22 34.61
N GLY A 12 -6.47 -25.02 34.98
CA GLY A 12 -6.35 -24.47 36.34
C GLY A 12 -5.10 -23.65 36.61
N TYR A 13 -4.15 -23.55 35.67
CA TYR A 13 -2.98 -22.67 35.76
C TYR A 13 -3.18 -21.36 34.97
N PRO A 14 -2.46 -20.29 35.32
CA PRO A 14 -2.51 -19.03 34.56
C PRO A 14 -2.17 -19.26 33.08
N PRO A 15 -2.85 -18.56 32.13
CA PRO A 15 -2.59 -18.73 30.71
C PRO A 15 -1.12 -18.46 30.34
N GLN A 16 -0.53 -19.36 29.57
CA GLN A 16 0.81 -19.21 29.03
C GLN A 16 0.74 -19.28 27.51
N TYR A 17 0.67 -18.10 26.86
CA TYR A 17 0.55 -18.02 25.42
C TYR A 17 1.90 -18.21 24.74
N ALA A 18 1.94 -19.14 23.78
CA ALA A 18 3.08 -19.35 22.92
C ALA A 18 2.71 -19.07 21.46
N ARG A 19 3.67 -18.51 20.71
CA ARG A 19 3.57 -18.31 19.27
C ARG A 19 3.67 -19.65 18.54
N VAL A 20 2.71 -19.92 17.65
CA VAL A 20 2.69 -21.10 16.79
C VAL A 20 2.55 -20.66 15.35
N GLU A 21 3.41 -21.18 14.48
CA GLU A 21 3.35 -20.90 13.04
C GLU A 21 2.09 -21.51 12.42
N VAL A 22 1.50 -20.79 11.46
CA VAL A 22 0.34 -21.24 10.68
C VAL A 22 0.76 -21.35 9.21
N PRO A 23 0.43 -22.44 8.51
CA PRO A 23 0.71 -22.57 7.08
C PRO A 23 0.10 -21.42 6.28
N LEU A 24 0.91 -20.76 5.46
CA LEU A 24 0.50 -19.65 4.60
C LEU A 24 0.70 -20.03 3.13
N HIS A 25 -0.34 -19.83 2.32
CA HIS A 25 -0.29 -20.05 0.88
C HIS A 25 -0.72 -18.78 0.15
N ILE A 26 0.02 -18.41 -0.90
CA ILE A 26 -0.33 -17.29 -1.77
C ILE A 26 -1.13 -17.87 -2.95
N VAL A 27 -2.37 -17.43 -3.08
CA VAL A 27 -3.24 -17.82 -4.20
C VAL A 27 -3.02 -16.85 -5.36
N PRO A 28 -2.72 -17.33 -6.58
CA PRO A 28 -2.56 -16.47 -7.75
C PRO A 28 -3.85 -15.68 -8.06
N SER A 29 -3.71 -14.40 -8.38
CA SER A 29 -4.79 -13.54 -8.89
C SER A 29 -4.43 -13.01 -10.27
N SER A 30 -5.42 -12.89 -11.16
CA SER A 30 -5.24 -12.37 -12.52
C SER A 30 -4.98 -10.86 -12.58
N GLY A 31 -5.20 -10.14 -11.47
CA GLY A 31 -4.91 -8.72 -11.35
C GLY A 31 -5.15 -8.17 -9.93
N LEU A 32 -4.96 -6.86 -9.77
CA LEU A 32 -5.31 -6.13 -8.55
C LEU A 32 -6.80 -5.81 -8.55
N GLY A 33 -7.50 -6.28 -7.51
CA GLY A 33 -8.87 -5.88 -7.26
C GLY A 33 -8.97 -4.41 -6.83
N LYS A 34 -10.15 -3.82 -7.01
CA LYS A 34 -10.42 -2.41 -6.67
C LYS A 34 -10.03 -2.08 -5.22
N ALA A 35 -10.44 -2.90 -4.26
CA ALA A 35 -10.14 -2.68 -2.84
C ALA A 35 -8.62 -2.67 -2.55
N CYS A 36 -7.84 -3.53 -3.21
CA CYS A 36 -6.38 -3.53 -3.07
C CYS A 36 -5.76 -2.27 -3.67
N LEU A 37 -6.26 -1.79 -4.82
CA LEU A 37 -5.78 -0.56 -5.45
C LEU A 37 -6.12 0.67 -4.59
N GLU A 38 -7.34 0.75 -4.08
CA GLU A 38 -7.76 1.80 -3.14
C GLU A 38 -6.89 1.78 -1.88
N SER A 39 -6.65 0.61 -1.29
CA SER A 39 -5.77 0.49 -0.12
C SER A 39 -4.32 0.92 -0.41
N LEU A 40 -3.83 0.63 -1.61
CA LEU A 40 -2.46 0.92 -2.01
C LEU A 40 -2.22 2.42 -2.20
N ILE A 41 -3.23 3.20 -2.60
CA ILE A 41 -3.13 4.66 -2.68
C ILE A 41 -3.36 5.38 -1.34
N GLU A 42 -3.75 4.67 -0.28
CA GLU A 42 -3.91 5.26 1.05
C GLU A 42 -2.56 5.49 1.75
N LEU A 43 -1.55 4.65 1.50
CA LEU A 43 -0.26 4.76 2.20
C LEU A 43 0.39 6.15 2.07
N PRO A 44 0.51 6.77 0.88
CA PRO A 44 1.06 8.12 0.79
C PRO A 44 0.21 9.18 1.50
N LYS A 45 -1.12 9.00 1.57
CA LYS A 45 -2.01 9.90 2.30
C LYS A 45 -1.80 9.79 3.80
N ILE A 46 -1.68 8.57 4.32
CA ILE A 46 -1.40 8.31 5.73
C ILE A 46 -0.08 8.97 6.14
N LEU A 47 0.98 8.81 5.35
CA LEU A 47 2.28 9.42 5.64
C LEU A 47 2.21 10.96 5.66
N CYS A 48 1.48 11.57 4.72
CA CYS A 48 1.27 13.02 4.73
C CYS A 48 0.46 13.48 5.94
N GLN A 49 -0.55 12.71 6.37
CA GLN A 49 -1.35 13.01 7.56
C GLN A 49 -0.51 12.92 8.84
N GLU A 50 0.31 11.87 8.99
CA GLU A 50 1.23 11.71 10.13
C GLU A 50 2.18 12.91 10.25
N GLU A 51 2.76 13.35 9.13
CA GLU A 51 3.66 14.51 9.11
C GLU A 51 2.92 15.82 9.42
N GLU A 52 1.68 15.98 8.94
CA GLU A 52 0.85 17.15 9.25
C GLU A 52 0.46 17.20 10.74
N GLU A 53 0.15 16.06 11.34
CA GLU A 53 -0.16 15.95 12.76
C GLU A 53 1.04 16.30 13.64
N GLU A 54 2.23 15.80 13.31
CA GLU A 54 3.46 16.13 14.03
C GLU A 54 3.83 17.60 13.89
N TYR A 55 3.71 18.18 12.69
CA TYR A 55 3.93 19.60 12.48
C TYR A 55 2.96 20.48 13.29
N LYS A 56 1.68 20.11 13.34
CA LYS A 56 0.67 20.81 14.16
C LYS A 56 1.05 20.78 15.64
N LYS A 57 1.47 19.62 16.17
CA LYS A 57 1.95 19.51 17.56
C LYS A 57 3.18 20.38 17.81
N ALA A 58 4.16 20.36 16.90
CA ALA A 58 5.39 21.13 17.01
C ALA A 58 5.20 22.66 16.92
N THR A 59 4.08 23.11 16.35
CA THR A 59 3.74 24.53 16.18
C THR A 59 2.55 24.98 17.03
N ALA A 60 2.06 24.13 17.93
CA ALA A 60 0.86 24.39 18.72
C ALA A 60 1.05 25.52 19.75
N ASP A 61 2.28 25.76 20.21
CA ASP A 61 2.59 26.81 21.17
C ASP A 61 2.52 28.20 20.51
N PRO A 62 1.58 29.08 20.94
CA PRO A 62 1.47 30.42 20.39
C PRO A 62 2.70 31.29 20.67
N GLU A 63 3.42 31.05 21.77
CA GLU A 63 4.62 31.81 22.18
C GLU A 63 5.91 31.32 21.50
N LEU A 64 5.81 30.28 20.66
CA LEU A 64 6.95 29.75 19.91
C LEU A 64 7.62 30.85 19.07
N ASP A 65 8.94 30.97 19.19
CA ASP A 65 9.68 32.01 18.49
C ASP A 65 9.65 31.83 16.96
N LEU A 66 9.87 32.93 16.25
CA LEU A 66 9.74 32.96 14.80
C LEU A 66 10.77 32.08 14.08
N ILE A 67 11.99 31.96 14.63
CA ILE A 67 13.05 31.15 14.02
C ILE A 67 12.69 29.67 14.13
N THR A 68 12.20 29.24 15.30
CA THR A 68 11.74 27.86 15.49
C THR A 68 10.51 27.54 14.64
N LYS A 69 9.55 28.47 14.53
CA LYS A 69 8.41 28.32 13.60
C LYS A 69 8.89 28.12 12.15
N LEU A 70 9.80 28.97 11.67
CA LEU A 70 10.36 28.86 10.32
C LEU A 70 11.09 27.53 10.09
N GLN A 71 11.89 27.10 11.08
CA GLN A 71 12.61 25.84 11.02
C GLN A 71 11.65 24.66 10.93
N ASN A 72 10.60 24.63 11.77
CA ASN A 72 9.58 23.58 11.73
C ASN A 72 8.86 23.54 10.38
N SER A 73 8.51 24.71 9.82
CA SER A 73 7.88 24.77 8.48
C SER A 73 8.80 24.25 7.38
N SER A 74 10.10 24.55 7.47
CA SER A 74 11.09 24.06 6.51
C SER A 74 11.26 22.54 6.58
N VAL A 75 11.34 21.99 7.80
CA VAL A 75 11.41 20.54 8.02
C VAL A 75 10.15 19.85 7.49
N PHE A 76 8.97 20.35 7.83
CA PHE A 76 7.69 19.83 7.32
C PHE A 76 7.64 19.79 5.79
N THR A 77 8.02 20.91 5.14
CA THR A 77 8.07 20.98 3.67
C THR A 77 9.03 19.95 3.09
N LYS A 78 10.21 19.79 3.70
CA LYS A 78 11.20 18.80 3.28
C LYS A 78 10.65 17.37 3.40
N SER A 79 9.95 17.05 4.48
CA SER A 79 9.32 15.74 4.67
C SER A 79 8.25 15.45 3.61
N LEU A 80 7.39 16.42 3.30
CA LEU A 80 6.38 16.26 2.24
C LEU A 80 7.01 16.08 0.86
N CYS A 81 8.05 16.84 0.53
CA CYS A 81 8.82 16.65 -0.70
C CYS A 81 9.41 15.24 -0.76
N HIS A 82 9.97 14.76 0.35
CA HIS A 82 10.51 13.41 0.43
C HIS A 82 9.44 12.34 0.17
N ILE A 83 8.28 12.43 0.82
CA ILE A 83 7.15 11.51 0.59
C ILE A 83 6.70 11.56 -0.88
N MET A 84 6.69 12.74 -1.51
CA MET A 84 6.37 12.87 -2.93
C MET A 84 7.38 12.13 -3.82
N GLU A 85 8.68 12.34 -3.58
CA GLU A 85 9.77 11.76 -4.37
C GLU A 85 9.87 10.25 -4.23
N VAL A 86 9.72 9.71 -3.01
CA VAL A 86 9.98 8.29 -2.73
C VAL A 86 8.73 7.42 -2.68
N MET A 87 7.54 8.01 -2.47
CA MET A 87 6.28 7.27 -2.44
C MET A 87 5.38 7.62 -3.63
N HIS A 88 4.99 8.89 -3.79
CA HIS A 88 4.01 9.26 -4.83
C HIS A 88 4.56 9.02 -6.25
N GLY A 89 5.78 9.48 -6.53
CA GLY A 89 6.40 9.34 -7.85
C GLY A 89 6.50 7.88 -8.32
N PRO A 90 7.17 6.99 -7.56
CA PRO A 90 7.28 5.57 -7.92
C PRO A 90 5.92 4.87 -8.01
N LEU A 91 4.97 5.24 -7.15
CA LEU A 91 3.63 4.68 -7.18
C LEU A 91 2.89 5.04 -8.47
N ILE A 92 2.86 6.32 -8.83
CA ILE A 92 2.21 6.79 -10.06
C ILE A 92 2.85 6.11 -11.28
N GLN A 93 4.18 6.12 -11.36
CA GLN A 93 4.90 5.48 -12.46
C GLN A 93 4.57 3.98 -12.58
N SER A 94 4.44 3.29 -11.46
CA SER A 94 4.06 1.87 -11.43
C SER A 94 2.62 1.64 -11.92
N LEU A 95 1.69 2.52 -11.55
CA LEU A 95 0.29 2.44 -11.98
C LEU A 95 0.14 2.76 -13.47
N GLU A 96 0.86 3.76 -13.98
CA GLU A 96 0.90 4.10 -15.41
C GLU A 96 1.48 2.96 -16.24
N SER A 97 2.63 2.41 -15.83
CA SER A 97 3.24 1.26 -16.49
C SER A 97 2.30 0.05 -16.51
N ARG A 98 1.57 -0.16 -15.42
CA ARG A 98 0.59 -1.25 -15.33
C ARG A 98 -0.63 -1.02 -16.22
N LEU A 99 -1.07 0.22 -16.38
CA LEU A 99 -2.14 0.57 -17.31
C LEU A 99 -1.73 0.27 -18.76
N GLU A 100 -0.51 0.66 -19.15
CA GLU A 100 0.04 0.36 -20.47
C GLU A 100 0.09 -1.15 -20.73
N GLN A 101 0.62 -1.92 -19.77
CA GLN A 101 0.67 -3.38 -19.85
C GLN A 101 -0.72 -4.02 -19.98
N ASN A 102 -1.71 -3.52 -19.24
CA ASN A 102 -3.07 -4.02 -19.34
C ASN A 102 -3.67 -3.76 -20.71
N ASN A 103 -3.46 -2.57 -21.29
CA ASN A 103 -3.94 -2.23 -22.62
C ASN A 103 -3.30 -3.12 -23.70
N ALA A 104 -1.98 -3.35 -23.62
CA ALA A 104 -1.29 -4.27 -24.52
C ALA A 104 -1.85 -5.71 -24.41
N LYS A 105 -2.10 -6.16 -23.17
CA LYS A 105 -2.68 -7.48 -22.90
C LYS A 105 -4.12 -7.61 -23.41
N ILE A 106 -4.93 -6.57 -23.30
CA ILE A 106 -6.29 -6.54 -23.85
C ILE A 106 -6.23 -6.75 -25.36
N ALA A 107 -5.40 -5.97 -26.08
CA ALA A 107 -5.26 -6.11 -27.53
C ALA A 107 -4.80 -7.51 -27.96
N GLU A 108 -3.86 -8.11 -27.22
CA GLU A 108 -3.42 -9.49 -27.47
C GLU A 108 -4.56 -10.51 -27.28
N LEU A 109 -5.33 -10.35 -26.19
CA LEU A 109 -6.44 -11.26 -25.87
C LEU A 109 -7.58 -11.15 -26.89
N GLU A 110 -7.92 -9.94 -27.33
CA GLU A 110 -8.93 -9.72 -28.39
C GLU A 110 -8.52 -10.39 -29.71
N LYS A 111 -7.24 -10.28 -30.09
CA LYS A 111 -6.72 -10.97 -31.27
C LYS A 111 -6.85 -12.49 -31.14
N ARG A 112 -6.45 -13.06 -30.00
CA ARG A 112 -6.57 -14.51 -29.74
C ARG A 112 -8.02 -14.96 -29.72
N GLN A 113 -8.91 -14.17 -29.14
CA GLN A 113 -10.35 -14.47 -29.13
C GLN A 113 -10.89 -14.57 -30.56
N ALA A 114 -10.53 -13.62 -31.44
CA ALA A 114 -10.95 -13.65 -32.84
C ALA A 114 -10.38 -14.85 -33.63
N GLU A 115 -9.12 -15.24 -33.35
CA GLU A 115 -8.50 -16.42 -33.94
C GLU A 115 -9.20 -17.72 -33.52
N ILE A 116 -9.49 -17.86 -32.22
CA ILE A 116 -10.20 -19.01 -31.67
C ILE A 116 -11.62 -19.08 -32.24
N GLN A 117 -12.33 -17.96 -32.35
CA GLN A 117 -13.69 -17.93 -32.91
C GLN A 117 -13.71 -18.44 -34.36
N LYS A 118 -12.74 -18.02 -35.19
CA LYS A 118 -12.62 -18.51 -36.57
C LYS A 118 -12.35 -20.02 -36.67
N LEU A 119 -11.68 -20.61 -35.68
CA LEU A 119 -11.44 -22.05 -35.64
C LEU A 119 -12.72 -22.81 -35.24
N ILE A 120 -13.51 -22.23 -34.34
CA ILE A 120 -14.81 -22.79 -33.94
C ILE A 120 -15.78 -22.75 -35.12
N ASP A 121 -15.90 -21.62 -35.82
CA ASP A 121 -16.84 -21.45 -36.94
C ASP A 121 -16.51 -22.32 -38.17
N ARG A 122 -15.31 -22.92 -38.22
CA ARG A 122 -14.86 -23.83 -39.28
C ARG A 122 -15.17 -25.30 -39.02
N ASN A 123 -15.53 -25.67 -37.80
CA ASN A 123 -15.88 -27.05 -37.39
C ASN A 123 -17.39 -27.20 -37.24
#